data_AF-A0A348TVN4-F1
#
_entry.id   AF-A0A348TVN4-F1
#
_cell.length_a   1.000
_cell.length_b   1.000
_cell.length_c   1.000
_cell.angle_alpha   90.00
_cell.angle_beta   90.00
_cell.angle_gamma   90.00
#
_symmetry.space_group_name_H-M   'P 1'
#
loop_
_entity.id
_entity.type
_entity.pdbx_description
1 polymer ?
#
loop_
_entity_poly.entity_id
_entity_poly.type
_entity_poly.pdbx_seq_one_letter_code
_entity_poly.pdbx_strand_id
1 'polypeptide(L)'
;ARDIAKAYLDSCDPNAILFTNGDNDTFPLWYVQEVEGYRTDVRIVNLSLLNTDWYIDQQRRKAYDGEAVPFSFKWHEYVQGTRDVLYYRDLGVKGRWDVKDFIQFSKRDDSQVKFKTGGGKELPLFPQKNFRINIDKDAVYANGVVDVADSASVLDYIDWDWKANVMTKRDLMVVDLIANNNWERPIYFSITVGNSPKAYFWLNDYFRLEGMAYRFVPVKYESGTGIDYGKVDTEIMYENLMSKFSYGNMELPEVYLDETNRRLSYNLRTIFGRLANEFIVEGDNEKAVEVLDFAMEKMPAEKFGYNYFVFGIIDSYYKAGATDKARELTNAFADHLDAELDYFSAFDREDRKRAANEWRTNLQFYQMLLQNVQVHDQDSVQEFYQRFQLAAQPFGNGRG
;
A
#
# COMPACT_ATOMS: atom_id res chain seq x y z
N ALA A 1 4.02 -17.13 3.06
CA ALA A 1 3.17 -16.92 1.87
C ALA A 1 1.69 -17.20 2.14
N ARG A 2 1.32 -18.43 2.54
CA ARG A 2 -0.05 -18.81 2.88
C ARG A 2 -0.72 -17.89 3.90
N ASP A 3 -0.05 -17.63 5.04
CA ASP A 3 -0.67 -16.84 6.11
C ASP A 3 -0.80 -15.36 5.76
N ILE A 4 0.15 -14.81 4.99
CA ILE A 4 0.05 -13.45 4.42
C ILE A 4 -1.15 -13.36 3.46
N ALA A 5 -1.38 -14.39 2.63
CA ALA A 5 -2.54 -14.44 1.75
C ALA A 5 -3.85 -14.45 2.55
N LYS A 6 -3.91 -15.21 3.66
CA LYS A 6 -5.06 -15.18 4.56
C LYS A 6 -5.22 -13.80 5.22
N ALA A 7 -4.14 -13.17 5.67
CA ALA A 7 -4.17 -11.83 6.24
C ALA A 7 -4.77 -10.78 5.28
N TYR A 8 -4.43 -10.81 3.99
CA TYR A 8 -5.07 -9.97 2.98
C TYR A 8 -6.58 -10.22 2.86
N LEU A 9 -7.01 -11.49 2.84
CA LEU A 9 -8.42 -11.84 2.76
C LEU A 9 -9.16 -11.44 4.05
N ASP A 10 -8.56 -11.67 5.22
CA ASP A 10 -9.11 -11.33 6.53
C ASP A 10 -9.19 -9.83 6.78
N SER A 11 -8.41 -9.03 6.04
CA SER A 11 -8.55 -7.57 6.01
C SER A 11 -9.80 -7.09 5.27
N CYS A 12 -10.44 -7.96 4.48
CA CYS A 12 -11.55 -7.58 3.61
C CYS A 12 -12.89 -7.97 4.23
N ASP A 13 -13.87 -7.07 4.14
CA ASP A 13 -15.27 -7.37 4.43
C ASP A 13 -15.86 -8.48 3.52
N PRO A 14 -16.98 -9.11 3.92
CA PRO A 14 -17.67 -10.09 3.10
C PRO A 14 -17.98 -9.60 1.68
N ASN A 15 -17.81 -10.48 0.69
CA ASN A 15 -18.09 -10.23 -0.74
C ASN A 15 -17.28 -9.06 -1.36
N ALA A 16 -16.18 -8.66 -0.72
CA ALA A 16 -15.30 -7.59 -1.19
C ALA A 16 -14.65 -7.89 -2.57
N ILE A 17 -14.18 -6.82 -3.21
CA ILE A 17 -13.30 -6.89 -4.39
C ILE A 17 -11.92 -6.42 -3.94
N LEU A 18 -10.92 -7.31 -4.01
CA LEU A 18 -9.54 -7.02 -3.62
C LEU A 18 -8.67 -6.86 -4.87
N PHE A 19 -8.18 -5.65 -5.10
CA PHE A 19 -7.20 -5.36 -6.12
C PHE A 19 -5.78 -5.69 -5.65
N THR A 20 -5.07 -6.50 -6.44
CA THR A 20 -3.66 -6.86 -6.22
C THR A 20 -2.81 -6.44 -7.42
N ASN A 21 -1.48 -6.45 -7.26
CA ASN A 21 -0.56 -6.16 -8.35
C ASN A 21 0.60 -7.16 -8.39
N GLY A 22 0.67 -7.93 -9.47
CA GLY A 22 1.74 -8.91 -9.67
C GLY A 22 1.53 -10.24 -8.95
N ASP A 23 2.48 -11.13 -9.18
CA ASP A 23 2.30 -12.57 -8.93
C ASP A 23 2.49 -12.95 -7.46
N ASN A 24 3.40 -12.26 -6.75
CA ASN A 24 3.73 -12.55 -5.35
C ASN A 24 2.56 -12.31 -4.38
N ASP A 25 1.64 -11.41 -4.73
CA ASP A 25 0.42 -11.19 -3.96
C ASP A 25 -0.69 -12.14 -4.45
N THR A 26 -0.85 -12.26 -5.77
CA THR A 26 -2.03 -12.87 -6.38
C THR A 26 -2.04 -14.39 -6.29
N PHE A 27 -0.90 -15.05 -6.56
CA PHE A 27 -0.89 -16.51 -6.63
C PHE A 27 -1.10 -17.18 -5.26
N PRO A 28 -0.50 -16.68 -4.15
CA PRO A 28 -0.83 -17.18 -2.82
C PRO A 28 -2.31 -17.00 -2.47
N LEU A 29 -2.93 -15.89 -2.87
CA LEU A 29 -4.35 -15.63 -2.66
C LEU A 29 -5.25 -16.63 -3.42
N TRP A 30 -4.96 -16.85 -4.70
CA TRP A 30 -5.67 -17.89 -5.48
C TRP A 30 -5.45 -19.27 -4.90
N TYR A 31 -4.24 -19.60 -4.45
CA TYR A 31 -3.99 -20.89 -3.81
C TYR A 31 -4.90 -21.11 -2.60
N VAL A 32 -4.97 -20.16 -1.66
CA VAL A 32 -5.81 -20.34 -0.46
C VAL A 32 -7.32 -20.36 -0.77
N GLN A 33 -7.77 -19.69 -1.83
CA GLN A 33 -9.17 -19.77 -2.26
C GLN A 33 -9.48 -21.07 -3.00
N GLU A 34 -8.72 -21.39 -4.06
CA GLU A 34 -9.01 -22.46 -5.00
C GLU A 34 -8.68 -23.85 -4.43
N VAL A 35 -7.67 -23.93 -3.56
CA VAL A 35 -7.20 -25.20 -2.98
C VAL A 35 -7.68 -25.39 -1.54
N GLU A 36 -7.58 -24.34 -0.71
CA GLU A 36 -7.99 -24.45 0.71
C GLU A 36 -9.44 -24.04 0.98
N GLY A 37 -10.16 -23.45 0.01
CA GLY A 37 -11.54 -23.01 0.18
C GLY A 37 -11.69 -21.85 1.18
N TYR A 38 -10.66 -21.00 1.33
CA TYR A 38 -10.64 -19.92 2.31
C TYR A 38 -11.13 -18.59 1.72
N ARG A 39 -12.14 -17.95 2.34
CA ARG A 39 -12.68 -16.64 1.93
C ARG A 39 -12.99 -16.56 0.42
N THR A 40 -13.66 -17.58 -0.09
CA THR A 40 -14.10 -17.72 -1.49
C THR A 40 -15.15 -16.68 -1.92
N ASP A 41 -15.63 -15.86 -0.97
CA ASP A 41 -16.50 -14.71 -1.18
C ASP A 41 -15.74 -13.48 -1.73
N VAL A 42 -14.45 -13.33 -1.43
CA VAL A 42 -13.66 -12.17 -1.87
C VAL A 42 -13.23 -12.34 -3.32
N ARG A 43 -13.48 -11.34 -4.16
CA ARG A 43 -13.06 -11.37 -5.57
C ARG A 43 -11.69 -10.73 -5.76
N ILE A 44 -10.68 -11.56 -6.03
CA ILE A 44 -9.32 -11.08 -6.31
C ILE A 44 -9.22 -10.60 -7.77
N VAL A 45 -8.82 -9.34 -7.95
CA VAL A 45 -8.61 -8.71 -9.26
C VAL A 45 -7.16 -8.25 -9.39
N ASN A 46 -6.36 -9.00 -10.13
CA ASN A 46 -4.99 -8.62 -10.46
C ASN A 46 -4.98 -7.51 -11.52
N LEU A 47 -4.44 -6.37 -11.15
CA LEU A 47 -4.37 -5.18 -11.98
C LEU A 47 -3.57 -5.38 -13.28
N SER A 48 -2.47 -6.13 -13.26
CA SER A 48 -1.68 -6.41 -14.47
C SER A 48 -2.48 -7.23 -15.48
N LEU A 49 -3.21 -8.24 -15.03
CA LEU A 49 -4.06 -9.08 -15.88
C LEU A 49 -5.32 -8.38 -16.36
N LEU A 50 -5.81 -7.36 -15.64
CA LEU A 50 -7.00 -6.57 -16.03
C LEU A 50 -6.82 -5.77 -17.33
N ASN A 51 -5.62 -5.74 -17.91
CA ASN A 51 -5.42 -5.24 -19.27
C ASN A 51 -5.86 -6.23 -20.37
N THR A 52 -6.13 -7.48 -20.00
CA THR A 52 -6.50 -8.56 -20.94
C THR A 52 -8.00 -8.81 -20.92
N ASP A 53 -8.57 -9.04 -22.11
CA ASP A 53 -10.00 -9.25 -22.29
C ASP A 53 -10.50 -10.56 -21.65
N TRP A 54 -9.73 -11.64 -21.75
CA TRP A 54 -10.07 -12.92 -21.12
C TRP A 54 -10.16 -12.82 -19.59
N TYR A 55 -9.29 -12.01 -18.97
CA TYR A 55 -9.32 -11.85 -17.52
C TYR A 55 -10.51 -10.99 -17.09
N ILE A 56 -10.80 -9.91 -17.84
CA ILE A 56 -12.04 -9.14 -17.64
C ILE A 56 -13.26 -10.05 -17.75
N ASP A 57 -13.31 -10.92 -18.76
CA ASP A 57 -14.42 -11.86 -18.95
C ASP A 57 -14.57 -12.84 -17.78
N GLN A 58 -13.45 -13.32 -17.22
CA GLN A 58 -13.46 -14.13 -16.01
C GLN A 58 -14.04 -13.34 -14.82
N GLN A 59 -13.65 -12.08 -14.63
CA GLN A 59 -14.12 -11.23 -13.54
C GLN A 59 -15.63 -10.91 -13.59
N ARG A 60 -16.25 -10.96 -14.78
CA ARG A 60 -17.69 -10.75 -14.98
C ARG A 60 -18.56 -11.95 -14.60
N ARG A 61 -17.96 -13.07 -14.23
CA ARG A 61 -18.67 -14.28 -13.82
C ARG A 61 -18.58 -14.42 -12.30
N LYS A 62 -19.68 -14.84 -11.68
CA LYS A 62 -19.67 -15.33 -10.30
C LYS A 62 -18.68 -16.50 -10.20
N ALA A 63 -17.90 -16.55 -9.14
CA ALA A 63 -16.99 -17.67 -8.86
C ALA A 63 -17.11 -18.04 -7.39
N TYR A 64 -17.41 -19.31 -7.13
CA TYR A 64 -17.71 -19.81 -5.79
C TYR A 64 -18.80 -18.93 -5.12
N ASP A 65 -18.50 -18.38 -3.95
CA ASP A 65 -19.39 -17.52 -3.19
C ASP A 65 -19.27 -16.04 -3.58
N GLY A 66 -18.21 -15.66 -4.29
CA GLY A 66 -17.92 -14.28 -4.67
C GLY A 66 -18.71 -13.84 -5.90
N GLU A 67 -19.42 -12.72 -5.76
CA GLU A 67 -20.24 -12.16 -6.84
C GLU A 67 -19.41 -11.67 -8.03
N ALA A 68 -20.06 -11.50 -9.18
CA ALA A 68 -19.45 -10.92 -10.36
C ALA A 68 -18.99 -9.47 -10.11
N VAL A 69 -17.89 -9.08 -10.73
CA VAL A 69 -17.45 -7.67 -10.72
C VAL A 69 -18.42 -6.86 -11.59
N PRO A 70 -18.95 -5.70 -11.11
CA PRO A 70 -20.04 -4.96 -11.77
C PRO A 70 -19.54 -4.13 -12.97
N PHE A 71 -18.85 -4.78 -13.92
CA PHE A 71 -18.42 -4.13 -15.15
C PHE A 71 -19.59 -3.90 -16.11
N SER A 72 -19.75 -2.65 -16.53
CA SER A 72 -20.84 -2.24 -17.42
C SER A 72 -20.48 -2.36 -18.91
N PHE A 73 -19.21 -2.56 -19.26
CA PHE A 73 -18.78 -2.82 -20.64
C PHE A 73 -19.24 -4.20 -21.13
N LYS A 74 -19.64 -4.25 -22.40
CA LYS A 74 -19.94 -5.49 -23.14
C LYS A 74 -18.65 -6.05 -23.75
N TRP A 75 -18.65 -7.35 -24.02
CA TRP A 75 -17.46 -8.08 -24.51
C TRP A 75 -16.76 -7.42 -25.71
N HIS A 76 -17.51 -7.02 -26.73
CA HIS A 76 -16.95 -6.36 -27.92
C HIS A 76 -16.39 -4.95 -27.64
N GLU A 77 -16.71 -4.34 -26.49
CA GLU A 77 -16.21 -3.02 -26.12
C GLU A 77 -14.84 -3.07 -25.45
N TYR A 78 -14.40 -4.24 -24.98
CA TYR A 78 -13.10 -4.45 -24.30
C TYR A 78 -12.25 -5.58 -24.88
N VAL A 79 -12.70 -6.29 -25.92
CA VAL A 79 -11.90 -7.33 -26.61
C VAL A 79 -10.53 -6.79 -27.02
N GLN A 80 -9.49 -7.62 -27.04
CA GLN A 80 -8.13 -7.20 -27.37
C GLN A 80 -8.08 -6.38 -28.69
N GLY A 81 -7.34 -5.27 -28.69
CA GLY A 81 -7.33 -4.30 -29.78
C GLY A 81 -8.36 -3.18 -29.63
N THR A 82 -9.35 -3.34 -28.74
CA THR A 82 -10.39 -2.35 -28.45
C THR A 82 -10.11 -1.69 -27.11
N ARG A 83 -9.91 -0.36 -27.11
CA ARG A 83 -9.69 0.44 -25.90
C ARG A 83 -8.53 -0.07 -25.03
N ASP A 84 -7.53 -0.68 -25.65
CA ASP A 84 -6.31 -1.11 -24.94
C ASP A 84 -5.62 0.08 -24.26
N VAL A 85 -5.61 1.24 -24.94
CA VAL A 85 -5.06 2.49 -24.44
C VAL A 85 -5.85 3.68 -24.99
N LEU A 86 -6.33 4.55 -24.10
CA LEU A 86 -6.90 5.85 -24.42
C LEU A 86 -5.88 6.95 -24.12
N TYR A 87 -5.84 7.98 -24.97
CA TYR A 87 -4.88 9.09 -24.83
C TYR A 87 -5.59 10.42 -24.57
N TYR A 88 -5.07 11.19 -23.63
CA TYR A 88 -5.62 12.49 -23.32
C TYR A 88 -5.49 13.45 -24.50
N ARG A 89 -6.59 14.12 -24.86
CA ARG A 89 -6.62 15.18 -25.85
C ARG A 89 -7.44 16.34 -25.33
N ASP A 90 -6.81 17.49 -25.12
CA ASP A 90 -7.54 18.69 -24.74
C ASP A 90 -8.42 19.15 -25.91
N LEU A 91 -9.73 18.94 -25.77
CA LEU A 91 -10.75 19.40 -26.71
C LEU A 91 -11.45 20.68 -26.21
N GLY A 92 -10.89 21.37 -25.22
CA GLY A 92 -11.47 22.56 -24.61
C GLY A 92 -12.65 22.28 -23.68
N VAL A 93 -12.87 21.01 -23.30
CA VAL A 93 -13.91 20.59 -22.36
C VAL A 93 -13.70 21.28 -21.02
N LYS A 94 -14.74 21.91 -20.49
CA LYS A 94 -14.72 22.65 -19.22
C LYS A 94 -15.38 21.87 -18.09
N GLY A 95 -15.04 22.23 -16.86
CA GLY A 95 -15.65 21.67 -15.64
C GLY A 95 -15.12 20.28 -15.26
N ARG A 96 -15.90 19.58 -14.43
CA ARG A 96 -15.72 18.18 -14.04
C ARG A 96 -16.83 17.35 -14.67
N TRP A 97 -16.54 16.11 -15.06
CA TRP A 97 -17.56 15.19 -15.56
C TRP A 97 -18.02 14.25 -14.45
N ASP A 98 -19.30 13.89 -14.44
CA ASP A 98 -19.72 12.70 -13.70
C ASP A 98 -18.95 11.49 -14.25
N VAL A 99 -18.46 10.63 -13.35
CA VAL A 99 -17.70 9.44 -13.74
C VAL A 99 -18.51 8.53 -14.69
N LYS A 100 -19.84 8.47 -14.54
CA LYS A 100 -20.72 7.71 -15.43
C LYS A 100 -20.76 8.33 -16.83
N ASP A 101 -20.76 9.65 -16.96
CA ASP A 101 -20.70 10.34 -18.26
C ASP A 101 -19.37 10.05 -18.98
N PHE A 102 -18.27 10.01 -18.22
CA PHE A 102 -16.97 9.60 -18.75
C PHE A 102 -17.01 8.16 -19.27
N ILE A 103 -17.62 7.23 -18.52
CA ILE A 103 -17.80 5.85 -18.97
C ILE A 103 -18.65 5.78 -20.24
N GLN A 104 -19.77 6.50 -20.33
CA GLN A 104 -20.58 6.53 -21.56
C GLN A 104 -19.80 7.09 -22.74
N PHE A 105 -19.03 8.16 -22.54
CA PHE A 105 -18.15 8.70 -23.58
C PHE A 105 -17.14 7.65 -24.04
N SER A 106 -16.47 6.97 -23.10
CA SER A 106 -15.42 6.01 -23.40
C SER A 106 -15.93 4.78 -24.16
N LYS A 107 -17.21 4.42 -24.05
CA LYS A 107 -17.87 3.33 -24.80
C LYS A 107 -18.17 3.68 -26.25
N ARG A 108 -18.13 4.95 -26.65
CA ARG A 108 -18.30 5.34 -28.06
C ARG A 108 -17.14 4.84 -28.92
N ASP A 109 -17.41 4.61 -30.20
CA ASP A 109 -16.39 4.16 -31.17
C ASP A 109 -16.40 4.96 -32.50
N ASP A 110 -17.15 6.06 -32.54
CA ASP A 110 -17.21 6.94 -33.70
C ASP A 110 -15.93 7.80 -33.85
N SER A 111 -15.79 8.49 -34.99
CA SER A 111 -14.57 9.24 -35.31
C SER A 111 -14.33 10.45 -34.39
N GLN A 112 -15.35 10.95 -33.67
CA GLN A 112 -15.19 12.09 -32.76
C GLN A 112 -14.47 11.72 -31.47
N VAL A 113 -14.45 10.44 -31.11
CA VAL A 113 -13.77 9.93 -29.92
C VAL A 113 -12.41 9.29 -30.24
N LYS A 114 -11.88 9.57 -31.43
CA LYS A 114 -10.59 9.11 -31.93
C LYS A 114 -9.77 10.29 -32.46
N PHE A 115 -8.44 10.14 -32.44
CA PHE A 115 -7.53 11.05 -33.12
C PHE A 115 -6.59 10.28 -34.05
N LYS A 116 -6.14 10.93 -35.11
CA LYS A 116 -5.14 10.38 -36.03
C LYS A 116 -3.74 10.70 -35.55
N THR A 117 -2.90 9.68 -35.48
CA THR A 117 -1.45 9.82 -35.28
C THR A 117 -0.78 10.32 -36.57
N GLY A 118 0.49 10.73 -36.48
CA GLY A 118 1.27 11.15 -37.66
C GLY A 118 1.39 10.05 -38.75
N GLY A 119 1.25 8.78 -38.37
CA GLY A 119 1.22 7.64 -39.30
C GLY A 119 -0.17 7.25 -39.80
N GLY A 120 -1.20 8.07 -39.56
CA GLY A 120 -2.57 7.82 -40.01
C GLY A 120 -3.38 6.81 -39.19
N LYS A 121 -2.77 6.14 -38.20
CA LYS A 121 -3.48 5.26 -37.27
C LYS A 121 -4.43 6.08 -36.39
N GLU A 122 -5.69 5.64 -36.32
CA GLU A 122 -6.67 6.17 -35.38
C GLU A 122 -6.54 5.51 -34.01
N LEU A 123 -6.50 6.31 -32.96
CA LEU A 123 -6.41 5.86 -31.57
C LEU A 123 -7.53 6.52 -30.75
N PRO A 124 -8.12 5.81 -29.78
CA PRO A 124 -9.16 6.39 -28.95
C PRO A 124 -8.57 7.46 -28.02
N LEU A 125 -9.38 8.49 -27.74
CA LEU A 125 -9.00 9.58 -26.85
C LEU A 125 -9.89 9.67 -25.63
N PHE A 126 -9.45 10.46 -24.65
CA PHE A 126 -10.33 10.99 -23.62
C PHE A 126 -10.07 12.48 -23.41
N PRO A 127 -11.12 13.33 -23.29
CA PRO A 127 -10.93 14.77 -23.29
C PRO A 127 -10.97 15.43 -21.90
N GLN A 128 -11.29 14.67 -20.85
CA GLN A 128 -11.48 15.17 -19.49
C GLN A 128 -10.64 14.35 -18.51
N LYS A 129 -9.99 15.05 -17.57
CA LYS A 129 -9.20 14.45 -16.48
C LYS A 129 -9.84 14.61 -15.11
N ASN A 130 -10.75 15.55 -14.96
CA ASN A 130 -11.37 15.86 -13.68
C ASN A 130 -12.75 15.19 -13.65
N PHE A 131 -12.86 14.12 -12.86
CA PHE A 131 -14.10 13.37 -12.68
C PHE A 131 -14.74 13.73 -11.34
N ARG A 132 -16.01 13.37 -11.20
CA ARG A 132 -16.79 13.44 -9.97
C ARG A 132 -17.56 12.14 -9.80
N ILE A 133 -17.43 11.52 -8.63
CA ILE A 133 -18.24 10.40 -8.19
C ILE A 133 -19.28 10.97 -7.24
N ASN A 134 -20.55 11.00 -7.65
CA ASN A 134 -21.64 11.41 -6.76
C ASN A 134 -21.93 10.29 -5.74
N ILE A 135 -22.12 10.65 -4.48
CA ILE A 135 -22.33 9.68 -3.39
C ILE A 135 -23.83 9.54 -3.09
N ASP A 136 -24.34 8.32 -3.26
CA ASP A 136 -25.63 7.92 -2.71
C ASP A 136 -25.44 7.57 -1.23
N LYS A 137 -25.73 8.52 -0.35
CA LYS A 137 -25.54 8.36 1.11
C LYS A 137 -26.43 7.25 1.67
N ASP A 138 -27.64 7.08 1.15
CA ASP A 138 -28.54 6.03 1.61
C ASP A 138 -27.95 4.65 1.30
N ALA A 139 -27.36 4.46 0.11
CA ALA A 139 -26.64 3.23 -0.24
C ALA A 139 -25.40 3.02 0.64
N VAL A 140 -24.63 4.08 0.93
CA VAL A 140 -23.45 4.02 1.81
C VAL A 140 -23.83 3.52 3.20
N TYR A 141 -24.90 4.03 3.78
CA TYR A 141 -25.37 3.63 5.11
C TYR A 141 -26.03 2.24 5.10
N ALA A 142 -26.86 1.95 4.10
CA ALA A 142 -27.54 0.65 3.98
C ALA A 142 -26.55 -0.52 3.84
N ASN A 143 -25.40 -0.28 3.20
CA ASN A 143 -24.37 -1.30 2.97
C ASN A 143 -23.24 -1.29 4.01
N GLY A 144 -23.32 -0.46 5.07
CA GLY A 144 -22.30 -0.45 6.13
C GLY A 144 -20.89 -0.09 5.64
N VAL A 145 -20.78 0.83 4.67
CA VAL A 145 -19.51 1.19 4.04
C VAL A 145 -18.58 1.92 5.03
N VAL A 146 -19.17 2.66 5.97
CA VAL A 146 -18.48 3.42 7.01
C VAL A 146 -19.12 3.13 8.36
N ASP A 147 -18.37 3.33 9.44
CA ASP A 147 -18.91 3.19 10.78
C ASP A 147 -19.86 4.33 11.15
N VAL A 148 -20.68 4.07 12.17
CA VAL A 148 -21.64 5.06 12.67
C VAL A 148 -20.94 6.35 13.11
N ALA A 149 -19.74 6.23 13.70
CA ALA A 149 -18.93 7.37 14.13
C ALA A 149 -18.49 8.26 12.95
N ASP A 150 -18.28 7.68 11.78
CA ASP A 150 -17.82 8.38 10.57
C ASP A 150 -18.98 8.85 9.67
N SER A 151 -20.23 8.57 10.04
CA SER A 151 -21.40 8.87 9.19
C SER A 151 -21.55 10.35 8.85
N ALA A 152 -21.12 11.25 9.74
CA ALA A 152 -21.11 12.70 9.52
C ALA A 152 -20.02 13.17 8.54
N SER A 153 -18.99 12.35 8.33
CA SER A 153 -17.84 12.65 7.47
C SER A 153 -18.06 12.17 6.03
N VAL A 154 -19.18 11.49 5.74
CA VAL A 154 -19.52 11.02 4.39
C VAL A 154 -19.79 12.21 3.47
N LEU A 155 -19.03 12.26 2.39
CA LEU A 155 -19.10 13.33 1.38
C LEU A 155 -20.35 13.22 0.52
N ASP A 156 -20.78 14.34 -0.07
CA ASP A 156 -21.81 14.33 -1.13
C ASP A 156 -21.24 13.86 -2.48
N TYR A 157 -19.94 14.07 -2.69
CA TYR A 157 -19.22 13.67 -3.90
C TYR A 157 -17.72 13.52 -3.63
N ILE A 158 -17.07 12.68 -4.44
CA ILE A 158 -15.60 12.59 -4.54
C ILE A 158 -15.18 13.29 -5.83
N ASP A 159 -14.40 14.35 -5.71
CA ASP A 159 -13.69 14.94 -6.86
C ASP A 159 -12.42 14.12 -7.14
N TRP A 160 -12.37 13.51 -8.32
CA TRP A 160 -11.35 12.54 -8.70
C TRP A 160 -10.52 13.04 -9.88
N ASP A 161 -9.26 13.44 -9.60
CA ASP A 161 -8.37 14.07 -10.57
C ASP A 161 -7.39 13.08 -11.21
N TRP A 162 -7.64 12.72 -12.47
CA TRP A 162 -6.78 11.85 -13.26
C TRP A 162 -5.55 12.58 -13.79
N LYS A 163 -4.38 12.34 -13.21
CA LYS A 163 -3.17 13.13 -13.53
C LYS A 163 -2.39 12.62 -14.75
N ALA A 164 -2.68 11.42 -15.27
CA ALA A 164 -1.97 10.86 -16.43
C ALA A 164 -2.58 11.27 -17.78
N ASN A 165 -1.73 11.28 -18.83
CA ASN A 165 -2.15 11.48 -20.23
C ASN A 165 -2.56 10.19 -20.95
N VAL A 166 -2.45 9.06 -20.26
CA VAL A 166 -2.71 7.73 -20.80
C VAL A 166 -3.58 6.99 -19.79
N MET A 167 -4.60 6.32 -20.29
CA MET A 167 -5.46 5.42 -19.54
C MET A 167 -5.44 4.07 -20.25
N THR A 168 -4.92 3.06 -19.58
CA THR A 168 -4.90 1.68 -20.08
C THR A 168 -6.25 1.02 -19.89
N LYS A 169 -6.47 -0.15 -20.51
CA LYS A 169 -7.69 -0.92 -20.30
C LYS A 169 -7.95 -1.22 -18.83
N ARG A 170 -6.93 -1.63 -18.08
CA ARG A 170 -7.03 -1.79 -16.61
C ARG A 170 -7.62 -0.55 -15.95
N ASP A 171 -7.04 0.61 -16.26
CA ASP A 171 -7.44 1.87 -15.64
C ASP A 171 -8.91 2.18 -15.97
N LEU A 172 -9.33 1.99 -17.23
CA LEU A 172 -10.71 2.17 -17.67
C LEU A 172 -11.68 1.23 -16.94
N MET A 173 -11.30 -0.04 -16.76
CA MET A 173 -12.14 -1.02 -16.05
C MET A 173 -12.27 -0.71 -14.56
N VAL A 174 -11.24 -0.16 -13.90
CA VAL A 174 -11.35 0.28 -12.50
C VAL A 174 -12.31 1.47 -12.38
N VAL A 175 -12.21 2.45 -13.29
CA VAL A 175 -13.15 3.59 -13.34
C VAL A 175 -14.58 3.08 -13.56
N ASP A 176 -14.76 2.12 -14.46
CA ASP A 176 -16.07 1.51 -14.75
C ASP A 176 -16.66 0.80 -13.53
N LEU A 177 -15.87 -0.01 -12.84
CA LEU A 177 -16.30 -0.68 -11.61
C LEU A 177 -16.77 0.34 -10.58
N ILE A 178 -15.95 1.35 -10.27
CA ILE A 178 -16.28 2.36 -9.27
C ILE A 178 -17.57 3.11 -9.64
N ALA A 179 -17.75 3.42 -10.92
CA ALA A 179 -18.95 4.10 -11.41
C ALA A 179 -20.25 3.27 -11.28
N ASN A 180 -20.15 1.94 -11.23
CA ASN A 180 -21.30 1.03 -11.27
C ASN A 180 -21.51 0.19 -10.00
N ASN A 181 -20.57 0.19 -9.06
CA ASN A 181 -20.64 -0.60 -7.83
C ASN A 181 -21.71 -0.13 -6.83
N ASN A 182 -22.08 1.16 -6.87
CA ASN A 182 -23.05 1.78 -5.96
C ASN A 182 -22.83 1.45 -4.46
N TRP A 183 -21.57 1.26 -4.08
CA TRP A 183 -21.16 0.85 -2.73
C TRP A 183 -21.74 -0.49 -2.24
N GLU A 184 -22.24 -1.34 -3.14
CA GLU A 184 -22.81 -2.65 -2.80
C GLU A 184 -21.74 -3.67 -2.44
N ARG A 185 -20.57 -3.58 -3.07
CA ARG A 185 -19.40 -4.41 -2.74
C ARG A 185 -18.27 -3.56 -2.19
N PRO A 186 -17.68 -3.90 -1.04
CA PRO A 186 -16.50 -3.23 -0.53
C PRO A 186 -15.34 -3.34 -1.53
N ILE A 187 -14.66 -2.22 -1.81
CA ILE A 187 -13.52 -2.17 -2.74
C ILE A 187 -12.25 -2.02 -1.91
N TYR A 188 -11.33 -2.95 -2.06
CA TYR A 188 -10.06 -2.98 -1.37
C TYR A 188 -8.89 -2.97 -2.35
N PHE A 189 -7.78 -2.38 -1.91
CA PHE A 189 -6.49 -2.44 -2.60
C PHE A 189 -5.46 -3.02 -1.64
N SER A 190 -4.71 -4.02 -2.09
CA SER A 190 -3.53 -4.48 -1.36
C SER A 190 -2.56 -3.32 -1.14
N ILE A 191 -1.96 -3.23 0.06
CA ILE A 191 -0.92 -2.23 0.37
C ILE A 191 0.32 -2.32 -0.53
N THR A 192 0.49 -3.43 -1.27
CA THR A 192 1.58 -3.67 -2.20
C THR A 192 1.27 -3.31 -3.65
N VAL A 193 0.08 -2.78 -3.96
CA VAL A 193 -0.27 -2.37 -5.33
C VAL A 193 0.77 -1.39 -5.90
N GLY A 194 1.30 -0.50 -5.06
CA GLY A 194 2.46 0.34 -5.38
C GLY A 194 2.79 1.32 -4.25
N ASN A 195 3.68 2.27 -4.54
CA ASN A 195 4.15 3.31 -3.60
C ASN A 195 3.90 4.73 -4.11
N SER A 196 2.96 4.89 -5.05
CA SER A 196 2.60 6.20 -5.59
C SER A 196 1.09 6.36 -5.73
N PRO A 197 0.54 7.59 -5.61
CA PRO A 197 -0.87 7.85 -5.86
C PRO A 197 -1.37 7.29 -7.19
N LYS A 198 -0.55 7.33 -8.24
CA LYS A 198 -0.90 6.80 -9.56
C LYS A 198 -1.21 5.29 -9.54
N ALA A 199 -0.50 4.50 -8.73
CA ALA A 199 -0.73 3.06 -8.64
C ALA A 199 -2.12 2.75 -8.05
N TYR A 200 -2.61 3.64 -7.18
CA TYR A 200 -3.94 3.59 -6.57
C TYR A 200 -4.93 4.53 -7.25
N PHE A 201 -4.68 4.84 -8.52
CA PHE A 201 -5.58 5.65 -9.34
C PHE A 201 -5.90 7.03 -8.74
N TRP A 202 -5.03 7.60 -7.90
CA TRP A 202 -5.27 8.86 -7.15
C TRP A 202 -6.48 8.82 -6.20
N LEU A 203 -6.82 7.65 -5.67
CA LEU A 203 -7.87 7.47 -4.66
C LEU A 203 -7.33 7.42 -3.23
N ASN A 204 -6.02 7.62 -3.05
CA ASN A 204 -5.31 7.41 -1.78
C ASN A 204 -5.83 8.25 -0.59
N ASP A 205 -6.45 9.41 -0.85
CA ASP A 205 -7.05 10.26 0.20
C ASP A 205 -8.40 9.71 0.71
N TYR A 206 -8.92 8.64 0.11
CA TYR A 206 -10.20 8.02 0.43
C TYR A 206 -10.01 6.58 0.93
N PHE A 207 -8.82 6.29 1.43
CA PHE A 207 -8.47 4.97 1.94
C PHE A 207 -8.60 4.89 3.45
N ARG A 208 -9.05 3.73 3.92
CA ARG A 208 -8.99 3.31 5.31
C ARG A 208 -8.17 2.03 5.39
N LEU A 209 -7.09 2.02 6.15
CA LEU A 209 -6.26 0.83 6.34
C LEU A 209 -6.92 -0.09 7.36
N GLU A 210 -7.22 -1.33 6.95
CA GLU A 210 -7.95 -2.34 7.74
C GLU A 210 -7.18 -3.68 7.81
N GLY A 211 -5.86 -3.63 7.61
CA GLY A 211 -4.96 -4.75 7.84
C GLY A 211 -3.85 -4.68 6.81
N MET A 212 -3.80 -5.70 5.95
CA MET A 212 -2.96 -5.73 4.76
C MET A 212 -3.65 -5.07 3.54
N ALA A 213 -4.83 -4.46 3.71
CA ALA A 213 -5.56 -3.85 2.61
C ALA A 213 -6.12 -2.46 2.96
N TYR A 214 -6.18 -1.59 1.96
CA TYR A 214 -6.86 -0.30 2.01
C TYR A 214 -8.29 -0.46 1.50
N ARG A 215 -9.29 -0.18 2.33
CA ARG A 215 -10.68 -0.02 1.92
C ARG A 215 -10.90 1.36 1.30
N PHE A 216 -11.56 1.42 0.14
CA PHE A 216 -12.01 2.67 -0.45
C PHE A 216 -13.36 3.08 0.13
N VAL A 217 -13.41 4.27 0.75
CA VAL A 217 -14.59 4.79 1.47
C VAL A 217 -14.91 6.23 1.06
N PRO A 218 -16.17 6.70 1.16
CA PRO A 218 -16.57 8.06 0.78
C PRO A 218 -16.25 9.11 1.85
N VAL A 219 -15.10 8.98 2.52
CA VAL A 219 -14.60 9.88 3.55
C VAL A 219 -13.20 10.33 3.13
N LYS A 220 -12.92 11.62 3.24
CA LYS A 220 -11.61 12.17 2.89
C LYS A 220 -10.72 12.24 4.11
N TYR A 221 -9.55 11.64 4.00
CA TYR A 221 -8.43 11.76 4.92
C TYR A 221 -7.32 12.55 4.22
N GLU A 222 -6.82 13.61 4.84
CA GLU A 222 -5.67 14.32 4.29
C GLU A 222 -4.44 13.41 4.40
N SER A 223 -4.04 12.78 3.28
CA SER A 223 -2.82 12.00 3.26
C SER A 223 -1.62 12.91 3.53
N GLY A 224 -0.78 12.55 4.50
CA GLY A 224 0.47 13.26 4.77
C GLY A 224 1.47 13.13 3.62
N THR A 225 2.64 13.75 3.78
CA THR A 225 3.76 13.58 2.85
C THR A 225 4.43 12.22 3.10
N GLY A 226 3.96 11.16 2.45
CA GLY A 226 4.51 9.82 2.65
C GLY A 226 3.92 8.74 1.72
N ILE A 227 4.27 7.49 2.04
CA ILE A 227 3.71 6.29 1.41
C ILE A 227 2.52 5.71 2.19
N ASP A 228 2.20 6.33 3.32
CA ASP A 228 1.06 5.98 4.16
C ASP A 228 -0.17 6.72 3.66
N TYR A 229 -1.08 5.97 3.05
CA TYR A 229 -2.31 6.50 2.48
C TYR A 229 -3.49 6.35 3.42
N GLY A 230 -4.37 7.34 3.39
CA GLY A 230 -5.62 7.29 4.13
C GLY A 230 -5.43 7.34 5.65
N LYS A 231 -6.45 6.85 6.37
CA LYS A 231 -6.45 6.75 7.83
C LYS A 231 -6.41 5.28 8.29
N VAL A 232 -5.87 5.00 9.47
CA VAL A 232 -5.95 3.69 10.12
C VAL A 232 -7.30 3.56 10.83
N ASP A 233 -8.01 2.46 10.61
CA ASP A 233 -9.14 2.07 11.47
C ASP A 233 -8.60 1.32 12.68
N THR A 234 -8.50 1.97 13.85
CA THR A 234 -7.79 1.40 15.00
C THR A 234 -8.45 0.13 15.53
N GLU A 235 -9.78 0.05 15.54
CA GLU A 235 -10.51 -1.12 16.02
C GLU A 235 -10.31 -2.33 15.10
N ILE A 236 -10.57 -2.17 13.80
CA ILE A 236 -10.42 -3.25 12.81
C ILE A 236 -8.96 -3.66 12.68
N MET A 237 -8.03 -2.70 12.61
CA MET A 237 -6.59 -2.97 12.53
C MET A 237 -6.08 -3.75 13.74
N TYR A 238 -6.47 -3.34 14.95
CA TYR A 238 -6.04 -4.01 16.17
C TYR A 238 -6.59 -5.43 16.23
N GLU A 239 -7.88 -5.65 15.95
CA GLU A 239 -8.46 -6.99 15.90
C GLU A 239 -7.75 -7.87 14.85
N ASN A 240 -7.54 -7.34 13.66
CA ASN A 240 -6.93 -8.10 12.57
C ASN A 240 -5.47 -8.47 12.89
N LEU A 241 -4.65 -7.53 13.35
CA LEU A 241 -3.24 -7.78 13.65
C LEU A 241 -3.04 -8.61 14.93
N MET A 242 -3.73 -8.27 16.00
CA MET A 242 -3.44 -8.87 17.31
C MET A 242 -4.13 -10.21 17.51
N SER A 243 -5.23 -10.47 16.78
CA SER A 243 -6.08 -11.65 17.00
C SER A 243 -6.30 -12.52 15.76
N LYS A 244 -6.65 -11.95 14.60
CA LYS A 244 -7.04 -12.76 13.43
C LYS A 244 -5.85 -13.29 12.62
N PHE A 245 -4.83 -12.46 12.41
CA PHE A 245 -3.73 -12.82 11.53
C PHE A 245 -2.87 -13.93 12.13
N SER A 246 -2.39 -14.79 11.23
CA SER A 246 -1.39 -15.81 11.54
C SER A 246 -0.03 -15.35 11.03
N TYR A 247 1.01 -15.56 11.84
CA TYR A 247 2.37 -15.09 11.56
C TYR A 247 3.33 -16.21 11.16
N GLY A 248 2.81 -17.39 10.81
CA GLY A 248 3.58 -18.48 10.21
C GLY A 248 4.77 -18.98 11.04
N ASN A 249 4.71 -18.81 12.36
CA ASN A 249 5.79 -19.15 13.31
C ASN A 249 7.13 -18.50 12.94
N MET A 250 7.11 -17.35 12.28
CA MET A 250 8.32 -16.67 11.80
C MET A 250 9.24 -16.21 12.95
N GLU A 251 8.71 -16.09 14.16
CA GLU A 251 9.44 -15.76 15.37
C GLU A 251 10.29 -16.93 15.90
N LEU A 252 9.92 -18.19 15.60
CA LEU A 252 10.53 -19.36 16.22
C LEU A 252 11.99 -19.53 15.75
N PRO A 253 12.99 -19.66 16.64
CA PRO A 253 14.41 -19.72 16.28
C PRO A 253 14.76 -20.73 15.18
N GLU A 254 14.14 -21.90 15.20
CA GLU A 254 14.33 -23.02 14.28
C GLU A 254 13.83 -22.79 12.85
N VAL A 255 12.97 -21.78 12.62
CA VAL A 255 12.40 -21.48 11.30
C VAL A 255 13.35 -20.59 10.50
N TYR A 256 14.03 -21.12 9.49
CA TYR A 256 14.87 -20.29 8.61
C TYR A 256 14.02 -19.43 7.67
N LEU A 257 14.31 -18.13 7.62
CA LEU A 257 13.70 -17.18 6.68
C LEU A 257 14.76 -16.68 5.70
N ASP A 258 14.66 -17.09 4.45
CA ASP A 258 15.49 -16.50 3.39
C ASP A 258 15.12 -15.03 3.14
N GLU A 259 15.93 -14.37 2.31
CA GLU A 259 15.75 -12.97 1.93
C GLU A 259 14.35 -12.68 1.36
N THR A 260 13.81 -13.56 0.52
CA THR A 260 12.50 -13.34 -0.13
C THR A 260 11.37 -13.43 0.87
N ASN A 261 11.41 -14.45 1.74
CA ASN A 261 10.42 -14.60 2.80
C ASN A 261 10.39 -13.40 3.75
N ARG A 262 11.57 -12.92 4.16
CA ARG A 262 11.68 -11.71 5.00
C ARG A 262 11.14 -10.48 4.28
N ARG A 263 11.54 -10.26 3.02
CA ARG A 263 11.11 -9.09 2.24
C ARG A 263 9.59 -8.99 2.11
N LEU A 264 8.91 -10.12 1.89
CA LEU A 264 7.44 -10.14 1.75
C LEU A 264 6.71 -9.83 3.06
N SER A 265 7.34 -10.10 4.21
CA SER A 265 6.76 -9.84 5.53
C SER A 265 7.01 -8.42 6.04
N TYR A 266 7.99 -7.68 5.51
CA TYR A 266 8.39 -6.39 6.09
C TYR A 266 7.26 -5.36 6.15
N ASN A 267 6.28 -5.42 5.26
CA ASN A 267 5.10 -4.56 5.30
C ASN A 267 4.28 -4.73 6.59
N LEU A 268 4.35 -5.90 7.24
CA LEU A 268 3.72 -6.12 8.55
C LEU A 268 4.29 -5.17 9.61
N ARG A 269 5.61 -4.92 9.62
CA ARG A 269 6.23 -3.94 10.54
C ARG A 269 5.72 -2.53 10.28
N THR A 270 5.54 -2.15 9.02
CA THR A 270 4.96 -0.85 8.66
C THR A 270 3.55 -0.70 9.19
N ILE A 271 2.66 -1.69 8.99
CA ILE A 271 1.27 -1.57 9.43
C ILE A 271 1.13 -1.61 10.96
N PHE A 272 1.98 -2.35 11.67
CA PHE A 272 2.07 -2.27 13.13
C PHE A 272 2.48 -0.87 13.60
N GLY A 273 3.53 -0.31 13.00
CA GLY A 273 3.96 1.06 13.31
C GLY A 273 2.87 2.10 13.00
N ARG A 274 2.10 1.93 11.93
CA ARG A 274 0.97 2.81 11.62
C ARG A 274 -0.15 2.70 12.65
N LEU A 275 -0.52 1.49 13.06
CA LEU A 275 -1.53 1.29 14.11
C LEU A 275 -1.08 1.93 15.43
N ALA A 276 0.18 1.72 15.82
CA ALA A 276 0.73 2.34 17.02
C ALA A 276 0.71 3.87 16.95
N ASN A 277 1.08 4.46 15.81
CA ASN A 277 0.98 5.92 15.62
C ASN A 277 -0.45 6.45 15.73
N GLU A 278 -1.45 5.72 15.21
CA GLU A 278 -2.84 6.15 15.34
C GLU A 278 -3.30 6.10 16.81
N PHE A 279 -2.94 5.06 17.57
CA PHE A 279 -3.19 5.03 19.02
C PHE A 279 -2.52 6.18 19.78
N ILE A 280 -1.29 6.56 19.40
CA ILE A 280 -0.60 7.72 19.99
C ILE A 280 -1.37 9.01 19.70
N VAL A 281 -1.88 9.19 18.47
CA VAL A 281 -2.70 10.34 18.10
C VAL A 281 -4.02 10.37 18.90
N GLU A 282 -4.60 9.21 19.18
CA GLU A 282 -5.77 9.05 20.04
C GLU A 282 -5.46 9.21 21.54
N GLY A 283 -4.18 9.24 21.93
CA GLY A 283 -3.70 9.35 23.31
C GLY A 283 -3.62 8.03 24.07
N ASP A 284 -3.83 6.89 23.41
CA ASP A 284 -3.75 5.54 23.98
C ASP A 284 -2.33 4.97 23.84
N ASN A 285 -1.38 5.60 24.54
CA ASN A 285 0.03 5.20 24.49
C ASN A 285 0.27 3.79 25.02
N GLU A 286 -0.55 3.29 25.94
CA GLU A 286 -0.43 1.93 26.47
C GLU A 286 -0.69 0.90 25.37
N LYS A 287 -1.77 1.04 24.60
CA LYS A 287 -2.01 0.17 23.45
C LYS A 287 -0.99 0.35 22.35
N ALA A 288 -0.50 1.57 22.12
CA ALA A 288 0.57 1.79 21.14
C ALA A 288 1.81 0.94 21.48
N VAL A 289 2.22 0.92 22.75
CA VAL A 289 3.34 0.09 23.21
C VAL A 289 3.02 -1.39 23.10
N GLU A 290 1.81 -1.83 23.46
CA GLU A 290 1.38 -3.23 23.32
C GLU A 290 1.49 -3.72 21.86
N VAL A 291 1.01 -2.93 20.90
CA VAL A 291 1.08 -3.24 19.47
C VAL A 291 2.54 -3.33 19.00
N LEU A 292 3.41 -2.42 19.44
CA LEU A 292 4.82 -2.42 19.08
C LEU A 292 5.57 -3.61 19.70
N ASP A 293 5.24 -3.98 20.94
CA ASP A 293 5.81 -5.14 21.63
C ASP A 293 5.46 -6.42 20.86
N PHE A 294 4.19 -6.58 20.50
CA PHE A 294 3.72 -7.72 19.73
C PHE A 294 4.38 -7.77 18.34
N ALA A 295 4.56 -6.63 17.68
CA ALA A 295 5.28 -6.55 16.42
C ALA A 295 6.72 -7.06 16.55
N MET A 296 7.42 -6.71 17.63
CA MET A 296 8.80 -7.15 17.88
C MET A 296 8.86 -8.60 18.38
N GLU A 297 7.84 -9.10 19.06
CA GLU A 297 7.71 -10.53 19.40
C GLU A 297 7.57 -11.38 18.13
N LYS A 298 6.67 -10.99 17.22
CA LYS A 298 6.42 -11.75 15.97
C LYS A 298 7.49 -11.53 14.92
N MET A 299 8.16 -10.38 14.96
CA MET A 299 9.19 -10.01 14.00
C MET A 299 10.46 -9.50 14.68
N PRO A 300 11.18 -10.36 15.44
CA PRO A 300 12.37 -9.96 16.16
C PRO A 300 13.51 -9.57 15.21
N ALA A 301 14.35 -8.62 15.62
CA ALA A 301 15.40 -8.05 14.78
C ALA A 301 16.45 -9.10 14.36
N GLU A 302 16.70 -10.10 15.19
CA GLU A 302 17.64 -11.20 14.94
C GLU A 302 17.22 -12.06 13.74
N LYS A 303 15.90 -12.17 13.51
CA LYS A 303 15.33 -12.98 12.42
C LYS A 303 15.20 -12.17 11.14
N PHE A 304 14.70 -10.95 11.26
CA PHE A 304 14.33 -10.11 10.12
C PHE A 304 15.39 -9.08 9.74
N GLY A 305 16.46 -8.99 10.52
CA GLY A 305 17.49 -7.97 10.40
C GLY A 305 17.02 -6.59 10.83
N TYR A 306 18.00 -5.72 10.99
CA TYR A 306 17.77 -4.29 11.09
C TYR A 306 17.75 -3.67 9.69
N ASN A 307 16.68 -2.95 9.40
CA ASN A 307 16.44 -2.40 8.08
C ASN A 307 15.52 -1.16 8.19
N TYR A 308 15.21 -0.56 7.04
CA TYR A 308 14.39 0.63 6.96
C TYR A 308 13.04 0.53 7.71
N PHE A 309 12.44 -0.66 7.81
CA PHE A 309 11.12 -0.84 8.42
C PHE A 309 11.14 -0.78 9.95
N VAL A 310 12.31 -0.90 10.58
CA VAL A 310 12.45 -0.83 12.04
C VAL A 310 12.39 0.62 12.55
N PHE A 311 12.73 1.61 11.71
CA PHE A 311 12.69 3.03 12.10
C PHE A 311 11.30 3.48 12.55
N GLY A 312 10.25 3.04 11.86
CA GLY A 312 8.88 3.36 12.24
C GLY A 312 8.51 2.83 13.63
N ILE A 313 9.03 1.64 14.00
CA ILE A 313 8.82 1.05 15.32
C ILE A 313 9.56 1.83 16.40
N ILE A 314 10.85 2.13 16.17
CA ILE A 314 11.68 2.94 17.09
C ILE A 314 11.03 4.30 17.36
N ASP A 315 10.68 5.02 16.29
CA ASP A 315 10.04 6.32 16.37
C ASP A 315 8.71 6.28 17.15
N SER A 316 7.92 5.23 16.94
CA SER A 316 6.65 5.04 17.63
C SER A 316 6.84 4.73 19.11
N TYR A 317 7.86 3.95 19.51
CA TYR A 317 8.16 3.75 20.94
C TYR A 317 8.54 5.06 21.63
N TYR A 318 9.36 5.91 21.00
CA TYR A 318 9.68 7.23 21.55
C TYR A 318 8.42 8.09 21.71
N LYS A 319 7.60 8.19 20.66
CA LYS A 319 6.37 8.97 20.69
C LYS A 319 5.34 8.47 21.71
N ALA A 320 5.27 7.17 21.94
CA ALA A 320 4.43 6.57 22.98
C ALA A 320 4.99 6.78 24.41
N GLY A 321 6.19 7.33 24.55
CA GLY A 321 6.86 7.53 25.85
C GLY A 321 7.60 6.30 26.39
N ALA A 322 7.71 5.23 25.60
CA ALA A 322 8.50 4.04 25.92
C ALA A 322 9.98 4.23 25.56
N THR A 323 10.58 5.31 26.06
CA THR A 323 11.95 5.75 25.72
C THR A 323 12.99 4.67 25.95
N ASP A 324 12.90 3.89 27.02
CA ASP A 324 13.89 2.85 27.32
C ASP A 324 13.88 1.72 26.27
N LYS A 325 12.70 1.30 25.81
CA LYS A 325 12.56 0.31 24.73
C LYS A 325 13.07 0.87 23.40
N ALA A 326 12.78 2.13 23.13
CA ALA A 326 13.27 2.81 21.93
C ALA A 326 14.81 2.91 21.92
N ARG A 327 15.42 3.24 23.07
CA ARG A 327 16.87 3.27 23.27
C ARG A 327 17.50 1.90 23.09
N GLU A 328 16.92 0.86 23.67
CA GLU A 328 17.40 -0.52 23.52
C GLU A 328 17.47 -0.91 22.03
N LEU A 329 16.37 -0.73 21.30
CA LEU A 329 16.30 -1.08 19.88
C LEU A 329 17.20 -0.19 19.01
N THR A 330 17.32 1.09 19.34
CA THR A 330 18.22 2.06 18.67
C THR A 330 19.68 1.65 18.83
N ASN A 331 20.09 1.32 20.05
CA ASN A 331 21.46 0.93 20.35
C ASN A 331 21.80 -0.42 19.72
N ALA A 332 20.88 -1.38 19.74
CA ALA A 332 21.09 -2.67 19.09
C ALA A 332 21.20 -2.55 17.56
N PHE A 333 20.44 -1.64 16.94
CA PHE A 333 20.63 -1.31 15.52
C PHE A 333 21.98 -0.61 15.30
N ALA A 334 22.36 0.36 16.13
CA ALA A 334 23.66 1.01 16.03
C ALA A 334 24.84 0.03 16.20
N ASP A 335 24.72 -0.96 17.08
CA ASP A 335 25.71 -2.04 17.26
C ASP A 335 25.88 -2.85 15.97
N HIS A 336 24.77 -3.18 15.31
CA HIS A 336 24.79 -3.85 14.01
C HIS A 336 25.47 -3.00 12.94
N LEU A 337 25.13 -1.71 12.85
CA LEU A 337 25.72 -0.79 11.89
C LEU A 337 27.22 -0.58 12.13
N ASP A 338 27.65 -0.46 13.37
CA ASP A 338 29.07 -0.37 13.73
C ASP A 338 29.82 -1.61 13.24
N ALA A 339 29.29 -2.82 13.51
CA ALA A 339 29.92 -4.06 13.07
C ALA A 339 30.05 -4.17 11.53
N GLU A 340 29.01 -3.77 10.79
CA GLU A 340 29.07 -3.77 9.32
C GLU A 340 30.02 -2.70 8.77
N LEU A 341 30.02 -1.49 9.34
CA LEU A 341 30.94 -0.42 8.94
C LEU A 341 32.39 -0.78 9.26
N ASP A 342 32.66 -1.39 10.41
CA ASP A 342 33.98 -1.91 10.76
C ASP A 342 34.43 -2.98 9.76
N TYR A 343 33.55 -3.91 9.40
CA TYR A 343 33.81 -4.93 8.37
C TYR A 343 34.18 -4.29 7.01
N PHE A 344 33.39 -3.32 6.52
CA PHE A 344 33.70 -2.62 5.28
C PHE A 344 34.96 -1.76 5.36
N SER A 345 35.30 -1.24 6.55
CA SER A 345 36.52 -0.46 6.78
C SER A 345 37.79 -1.30 6.68
N ALA A 346 37.69 -2.63 6.84
CA ALA A 346 38.78 -3.57 6.69
C ALA A 346 39.05 -3.97 5.23
N PHE A 347 38.15 -3.64 4.30
CA PHE A 347 38.32 -3.97 2.88
C PHE A 347 39.45 -3.19 2.24
N ASP A 348 40.10 -3.82 1.25
CA ASP A 348 41.02 -3.13 0.36
C ASP A 348 40.31 -2.08 -0.51
N ARG A 349 41.07 -1.30 -1.27
CA ARG A 349 40.52 -0.19 -2.05
C ARG A 349 39.48 -0.64 -3.09
N GLU A 350 39.68 -1.78 -3.73
CA GLU A 350 38.81 -2.23 -4.83
C GLU A 350 37.54 -2.89 -4.30
N ASP A 351 37.64 -3.70 -3.26
CA ASP A 351 36.45 -4.28 -2.62
C ASP A 351 35.63 -3.23 -1.89
N ARG A 352 36.26 -2.20 -1.30
CA ARG A 352 35.53 -1.06 -0.71
C ARG A 352 34.77 -0.23 -1.75
N LYS A 353 35.28 -0.14 -2.98
CA LYS A 353 34.55 0.49 -4.10
C LYS A 353 33.35 -0.34 -4.53
N ARG A 354 33.48 -1.67 -4.53
CA ARG A 354 32.37 -2.59 -4.86
C ARG A 354 31.27 -2.56 -3.81
N ALA A 355 31.65 -2.51 -2.53
CA ALA A 355 30.73 -2.39 -1.39
C ALA A 355 30.25 -0.95 -1.10
N ALA A 356 30.43 -0.03 -2.06
CA ALA A 356 30.23 1.38 -1.79
C ALA A 356 28.76 1.80 -1.65
N ASN A 357 27.82 0.98 -2.10
CA ASN A 357 26.41 1.25 -1.90
C ASN A 357 25.96 0.77 -0.51
N GLU A 358 26.53 -0.34 -0.05
CA GLU A 358 26.25 -0.99 1.22
C GLU A 358 26.68 -0.11 2.38
N TRP A 359 27.97 0.29 2.46
CA TRP A 359 28.40 1.15 3.56
C TRP A 359 27.76 2.55 3.52
N ARG A 360 27.41 3.07 2.34
CA ARG A 360 26.64 4.32 2.23
C ARG A 360 25.22 4.19 2.79
N THR A 361 24.57 3.06 2.52
CA THR A 361 23.24 2.75 3.08
C THR A 361 23.33 2.65 4.60
N ASN A 362 24.37 2.01 5.13
CA ASN A 362 24.57 1.91 6.57
C ASN A 362 24.79 3.28 7.23
N LEU A 363 25.59 4.16 6.62
CA LEU A 363 25.73 5.53 7.12
C LEU A 363 24.42 6.32 7.04
N GLN A 364 23.59 6.10 6.01
CA GLN A 364 22.26 6.71 5.93
C GLN A 364 21.35 6.21 7.07
N PHE A 365 21.33 4.91 7.35
CA PHE A 365 20.59 4.36 8.49
C PHE A 365 21.09 4.91 9.83
N TYR A 366 22.40 5.06 10.00
CA TYR A 366 22.98 5.67 11.19
C TYR A 366 22.53 7.13 11.36
N GLN A 367 22.55 7.90 10.27
CA GLN A 367 22.06 9.28 10.27
C GLN A 367 20.57 9.34 10.62
N MET A 368 19.75 8.40 10.14
CA MET A 368 18.34 8.31 10.51
C MET A 368 18.13 7.99 11.99
N LEU A 369 18.93 7.07 12.58
CA LEU A 369 18.89 6.81 14.02
C LEU A 369 19.26 8.07 14.81
N LEU A 370 20.35 8.74 14.40
CA LEU A 370 20.79 9.98 15.04
C LEU A 370 19.71 11.07 14.97
N GLN A 371 19.06 11.24 13.82
CA GLN A 371 17.93 12.18 13.69
C GLN A 371 16.80 11.83 14.64
N ASN A 372 16.48 10.55 14.81
CA ASN A 372 15.43 10.11 15.72
C ASN A 372 15.79 10.41 17.19
N VAL A 373 17.02 10.08 17.62
CA VAL A 373 17.55 10.43 18.94
C VAL A 373 17.55 11.95 19.15
N GLN A 374 17.94 12.73 18.15
CA GLN A 374 17.91 14.20 18.22
C GLN A 374 16.52 14.80 18.38
N VAL A 375 15.48 14.13 17.88
CA VAL A 375 14.10 14.61 18.02
C VAL A 375 13.54 14.23 19.39
N HIS A 376 13.80 13.01 19.86
CA HIS A 376 13.07 12.42 20.98
C HIS A 376 13.87 12.23 22.27
N ASP A 377 15.20 12.16 22.21
CA ASP A 377 16.06 11.74 23.31
C ASP A 377 17.30 12.62 23.46
N GLN A 378 17.08 13.84 23.95
CA GLN A 378 18.12 14.86 24.11
C GLN A 378 19.29 14.41 25.00
N ASP A 379 19.04 13.52 25.96
CA ASP A 379 20.04 13.05 26.91
C ASP A 379 21.11 12.20 26.22
N SER A 380 20.73 11.42 25.20
CA SER A 380 21.64 10.52 24.47
C SER A 380 22.28 11.13 23.22
N VAL A 381 21.89 12.35 22.81
CA VAL A 381 22.35 12.97 21.55
C VAL A 381 23.87 13.08 21.47
N GLN A 382 24.54 13.56 22.51
CA GLN A 382 25.99 13.81 22.46
C GLN A 382 26.77 12.50 22.29
N GLU A 383 26.41 11.48 23.08
CA GLU A 383 27.02 10.16 23.02
C GLU A 383 26.77 9.52 21.65
N PHE A 384 25.52 9.53 21.18
CA PHE A 384 25.15 8.92 19.90
C PHE A 384 25.78 9.64 18.70
N TYR A 385 25.89 10.97 18.76
CA TYR A 385 26.59 11.75 17.73
C TYR A 385 28.08 11.39 17.68
N GLN A 386 28.75 11.27 18.84
CA GLN A 386 30.16 10.88 18.89
C GLN A 386 30.36 9.47 18.31
N ARG A 387 29.45 8.54 18.64
CA ARG A 387 29.44 7.18 18.10
C ARG A 387 29.34 7.17 16.57
N PHE A 388 28.38 7.92 16.01
CA PHE A 388 28.23 8.09 14.57
C PHE A 388 29.50 8.66 13.89
N GLN A 389 30.13 9.70 14.48
CA GLN A 389 31.34 10.31 13.93
C GLN A 389 32.49 9.30 13.84
N LEU A 390 32.67 8.47 14.87
CA LEU A 390 33.68 7.42 14.89
C LEU A 390 33.43 6.38 13.78
N ALA A 391 32.19 5.90 13.66
CA ALA A 391 31.80 4.93 12.63
C ALA A 391 31.95 5.49 11.20
N ALA A 392 31.69 6.80 11.01
CA ALA A 392 31.79 7.46 9.71
C ALA A 392 33.23 7.83 9.30
N GLN A 393 34.15 7.96 10.26
CA GLN A 393 35.52 8.45 10.04
C GLN A 393 36.29 7.68 8.93
N PRO A 394 36.24 6.34 8.85
CA PRO A 394 36.97 5.58 7.82
C PRO A 394 36.48 5.86 6.39
N PHE A 395 35.30 6.45 6.25
CA PHE A 395 34.61 6.71 4.99
C PHE A 395 34.59 8.21 4.61
N GLY A 396 35.00 9.09 5.54
CA GLY A 396 34.93 10.55 5.41
C GLY A 396 35.92 11.21 4.44
N ASN A 397 36.75 10.45 3.72
CA ASN A 397 37.75 10.99 2.78
C ASN A 397 37.75 10.26 1.43
N GLY A 398 36.73 10.53 0.61
CA GLY A 398 36.63 10.11 -0.78
C GLY A 398 37.11 11.16 -1.80
N ARG A 399 38.37 11.61 -1.72
CA ARG A 399 39.11 12.03 -2.93
C ARG A 399 39.84 10.79 -3.44
N GLY A 400 39.19 10.00 -4.28
CA GLY A 400 39.74 8.77 -4.84
C GLY A 400 39.22 8.53 -6.24
#